data_AF-A0A679IT05-F1
#
_entry.id   AF-A0A679IT05-F1
#
_cell.length_a   1.000
_cell.length_b   1.000
_cell.length_c   1.000
_cell.angle_alpha   90.00
_cell.angle_beta   90.00
_cell.angle_gamma   90.00
#
_symmetry.space_group_name_H-M   'P 1'
#
loop_
_entity.id
_entity.type
_entity.pdbx_description
1 polymer ?
#
loop_
_entity_poly.entity_id
_entity_poly.type
_entity_poly.pdbx_seq_one_letter_code
_entity_poly.pdbx_strand_id
1 'polypeptide(L)' 'MSFDYSKLSGRIVEKYGTQYNFSIALGLSERSLSLKLNNRVPWKSTELQKAIELLDIPREEIGEYFFNLEVQKV' A
#
# COMPACT_ATOMS: atom_id res chain seq x y z
N MET A 1 -1.95 -11.70 -11.63
CA MET A 1 -0.64 -11.33 -11.05
C MET A 1 -0.95 -10.57 -9.78
N SER A 2 -0.43 -11.03 -8.64
CA SER A 2 -0.66 -10.43 -7.32
C SER A 2 0.64 -9.79 -6.85
N PHE A 3 0.52 -8.67 -6.13
CA PHE A 3 1.65 -8.01 -5.52
C PHE A 3 1.68 -8.29 -4.01
N ASP A 4 2.88 -8.47 -3.46
CA ASP A 4 3.07 -8.59 -2.03
C ASP A 4 3.12 -7.20 -1.38
N TYR A 5 2.05 -6.84 -0.69
CA TYR A 5 1.92 -5.58 0.06
C TYR A 5 2.29 -5.72 1.54
N SER A 6 2.99 -6.79 1.95
CA SER A 6 3.40 -6.98 3.34
C SER A 6 4.33 -5.86 3.82
N LYS A 7 5.31 -5.45 2.97
CA LYS A 7 6.20 -4.31 3.26
C LYS A 7 5.43 -3.00 3.41
N LEU A 8 4.47 -2.75 2.51
CA LEU A 8 3.60 -1.59 2.57
C LEU A 8 2.72 -1.56 3.82
N SER A 9 2.15 -2.71 4.19
CA SER A 9 1.31 -2.85 5.38
C SER A 9 2.11 -2.61 6.67
N GLY A 10 3.35 -3.11 6.74
CA GLY A 10 4.27 -2.82 7.85
C GLY A 10 4.53 -1.32 7.98
N ARG A 11 4.90 -0.66 6.89
CA ARG A 11 5.18 0.79 6.87
C ARG A 11 3.97 1.64 7.27
N ILE A 12 2.76 1.23 6.88
CA ILE A 12 1.52 1.87 7.31
C ILE A 12 1.38 1.80 8.84
N VAL A 13 1.61 0.64 9.44
CA VAL A 13 1.53 0.46 10.90
C VAL A 13 2.62 1.25 11.62
N GLU A 14 3.85 1.25 11.11
CA GLU A 14 4.96 2.03 11.68
C GLU A 14 4.67 3.54 11.74
N LYS A 15 4.07 4.10 10.68
CA LYS A 15 3.86 5.55 10.58
C LYS A 15 2.51 6.03 11.09
N TYR A 16 1.44 5.25 10.90
CA TYR A 16 0.06 5.65 11.21
C TYR A 16 -0.59 4.81 12.32
N GLY A 17 0.09 3.76 12.81
CA GLY A 17 -0.41 2.82 13.82
C GLY A 17 -1.40 1.79 13.29
N THR A 18 -2.36 2.22 12.46
CA THR A 18 -3.40 1.34 11.91
C THR A 18 -3.71 1.64 10.44
N GLN A 19 -4.23 0.64 9.72
CA GLN A 19 -4.75 0.83 8.36
C GLN A 19 -5.91 1.84 8.33
N TYR A 20 -6.76 1.85 9.36
CA TYR A 20 -7.84 2.84 9.50
C TYR A 20 -7.30 4.27 9.45
N ASN A 21 -6.33 4.61 10.30
CA ASN A 21 -5.75 5.96 10.36
C ASN A 21 -5.12 6.37 9.03
N PHE A 22 -4.39 5.45 8.38
CA PHE A 22 -3.83 5.71 7.06
C PHE A 22 -4.91 5.91 6.00
N SER A 23 -6.00 5.16 6.04
CA SER A 23 -7.12 5.34 5.09
C SER A 23 -7.72 6.74 5.17
N ILE A 24 -7.86 7.29 6.39
CA ILE A 24 -8.33 8.67 6.61
C ILE A 24 -7.36 9.68 5.98
N ALA A 25 -6.05 9.55 6.22
CA ALA A 25 -5.03 10.43 5.64
C ALA A 25 -5.00 10.34 4.10
N LEU A 26 -5.10 9.12 3.57
CA LEU A 26 -5.13 8.85 2.13
C LEU A 26 -6.42 9.37 1.48
N GLY A 27 -7.50 9.55 2.25
CA GLY A 27 -8.80 10.00 1.75
C GLY A 27 -9.64 8.85 1.17
N LEU A 28 -9.45 7.64 1.70
CA LEU A 28 -10.18 6.43 1.32
C LEU A 28 -10.97 5.89 2.52
N SER A 29 -11.98 5.07 2.23
CA SER A 29 -12.53 4.20 3.27
C SER A 29 -11.54 3.10 3.64
N GLU A 30 -11.57 2.64 4.89
CA GLU A 30 -10.76 1.51 5.35
C GLU A 30 -11.00 0.26 4.49
N ARG A 31 -12.26 0.01 4.10
CA ARG A 31 -12.62 -1.08 3.18
C ARG A 31 -11.93 -0.93 1.83
N SER A 32 -11.89 0.27 1.26
CA SER A 32 -11.21 0.53 -0.01
C SER A 32 -9.71 0.27 0.08
N LEU A 33 -9.07 0.67 1.18
CA LEU A 33 -7.65 0.39 1.43
C LEU A 33 -7.41 -1.12 1.58
N SER A 34 -8.23 -1.81 2.38
CA SER A 34 -8.13 -3.26 2.58
C SER A 34 -8.25 -4.02 1.25
N LEU A 35 -9.20 -3.66 0.38
CA LEU A 35 -9.33 -4.27 -0.95
C LEU A 35 -8.08 -4.04 -1.83
N LYS A 36 -7.40 -2.90 -1.69
CA LYS A 36 -6.14 -2.63 -2.41
C LYS A 36 -4.99 -3.48 -1.90
N LEU A 37 -4.79 -3.50 -0.58
CA LEU A 37 -3.74 -4.29 0.07
C LEU A 37 -3.93 -5.81 -0.11
N ASN A 38 -5.16 -6.26 -0.40
CA ASN A 38 -5.47 -7.66 -0.69
C ASN A 38 -5.59 -7.98 -2.19
N ASN A 39 -5.06 -7.12 -3.07
CA ASN A 39 -5.08 -7.30 -4.54
C ASN A 39 -6.49 -7.46 -5.15
N ARG A 40 -7.56 -7.05 -4.46
CA ARG A 40 -8.95 -7.12 -4.96
C ARG A 40 -9.29 -5.93 -5.85
N VAL A 41 -8.68 -4.78 -5.59
CA VAL A 41 -8.86 -3.55 -6.37
C VAL A 41 -7.48 -2.93 -6.64
N PRO A 42 -7.18 -2.55 -7.89
CA PRO A 42 -5.88 -1.92 -8.19
C PRO A 42 -5.75 -0.54 -7.56
N TRP A 43 -4.50 -0.10 -7.37
CA TRP A 43 -4.16 1.28 -7.02
C TRP A 43 -4.36 2.19 -8.24
N LYS A 44 -4.94 3.36 -8.02
CA LYS A 44 -4.92 4.45 -9.02
C LYS A 44 -3.60 5.21 -8.89
N SER A 45 -3.10 5.76 -9.98
CA SER A 45 -1.84 6.53 -9.98
C SER A 45 -1.85 7.71 -9.01
N THR A 46 -3.02 8.34 -8.78
CA THR A 46 -3.18 9.43 -7.82
C THR A 46 -3.13 8.95 -6.37
N GLU A 47 -3.74 7.80 -6.07
CA GLU A 47 -3.68 7.18 -4.74
C GLU A 47 -2.27 6.69 -4.42
N LEU A 48 -1.57 6.14 -5.43
CA LEU A 48 -0.19 5.66 -5.29
C LEU A 48 0.77 6.82 -5.02
N GLN A 49 0.68 7.91 -5.78
CA GLN A 49 1.48 9.13 -5.52
C GLN A 49 1.25 9.65 -4.11
N LYS A 50 -0.02 9.79 -3.70
CA LYS A 50 -0.35 10.27 -2.36
C LYS A 50 0.13 9.30 -1.27
N ALA A 51 0.07 7.99 -1.49
CA ALA A 51 0.58 7.00 -0.55
C ALA A 51 2.10 7.08 -0.38
N ILE A 52 2.85 7.28 -1.48
CA ILE A 52 4.32 7.46 -1.44
C ILE A 52 4.68 8.68 -0.60
N GLU A 53 4.02 9.81 -0.84
CA GLU A 53 4.23 11.04 -0.08
C GLU A 53 3.86 10.86 1.40
N LEU A 54 2.66 10.32 1.67
CA LEU A 54 2.18 10.12 3.04
C LEU A 54 3.03 9.11 3.82
N LEU A 55 3.66 8.14 3.18
CA LEU A 55 4.49 7.13 3.84
C LEU A 55 5.99 7.46 3.87
N ASP A 56 6.38 8.61 3.30
CA ASP A 56 7.77 9.00 3.03
C ASP A 56 8.56 7.84 2.41
N ILE A 57 8.03 7.23 1.35
CA ILE A 57 8.70 6.12 0.67
C ILE A 57 9.80 6.68 -0.24
N PRO A 58 11.08 6.28 -0.04
CA PRO A 58 12.17 6.68 -0.93
C PRO A 58 11.93 6.23 -2.37
N ARG A 59 12.39 7.03 -3.33
CA ARG A 59 12.13 6.76 -4.75
C ARG A 59 12.73 5.44 -5.21
N GLU A 60 13.88 5.07 -4.67
CA GLU A 60 14.54 3.78 -4.97
C GLU A 60 13.74 2.57 -4.44
N GLU A 61 12.94 2.74 -3.39
CA GLU A 61 12.22 1.63 -2.74
C GLU A 61 10.78 1.44 -3.26
N ILE A 62 10.24 2.38 -4.06
CA ILE A 62 8.86 2.31 -4.59
C ILE A 62 8.56 0.92 -5.20
N GLY A 63 9.54 0.36 -5.92
CA GLY A 63 9.47 -0.98 -6.51
C GLY A 63 9.10 -2.06 -5.49
N GLU A 64 9.77 -2.06 -4.35
CA GLU A 64 9.58 -3.07 -3.29
C GLU A 64 8.25 -2.92 -2.55
N TYR A 65 7.68 -1.71 -2.53
CA TYR A 65 6.41 -1.45 -1.85
C TYR A 65 5.18 -1.76 -2.70
N PHE A 66 5.22 -1.46 -4.01
CA PHE A 66 4.03 -1.50 -4.87
C PHE A 66 4.12 -2.51 -6.01
N PHE A 67 5.31 -3.01 -6.32
CA PHE A 67 5.56 -3.85 -7.49
C PHE A 67 6.29 -5.15 -7.16
N ASN A 68 6.43 -5.50 -5.88
CA ASN A 68 6.96 -6.79 -5.47
C ASN A 68 5.95 -7.89 -5.83
N LEU A 69 6.34 -8.84 -6.66
CA LEU A 69 5.44 -9.90 -7.11
C LEU A 69 5.30 -10.96 -6.03
N GLU A 70 4.06 -11.36 -5.74
CA GLU A 70 3.82 -12.53 -4.92
C GLU A 70 4.33 -13.76 -5.69
N VAL A 71 5.41 -14.37 -5.20
CA VAL A 71 5.93 -15.62 -5.77
C VAL A 71 4.92 -16.72 -5.46
N GLN A 72 4.25 -17.23 -6.50
CA GLN A 72 3.50 -18.47 -6.35
C GLN A 72 4.52 -19.57 -6.02
N LYS A 73 4.48 -20.08 -4.79
CA LYS A 73 5.13 -21.34 -4.47
C LYS A 73 4.36 -22.41 -5.26
N VAL A 74 4.98 -22.90 -6.33
CA VAL A 74 4.54 -24.08 -7.08
C VAL A 74 4.71 -25.30 -6.19
#